data_AF-A0AAF0T9I5-F1
#
_entry.id   AF-A0AAF0T9I5-F1
#
_cell.length_a   1.000
_cell.length_b   1.000
_cell.length_c   1.000
_cell.angle_alpha   90.00
_cell.angle_beta   90.00
_cell.angle_gamma   90.00
#
_symmetry.space_group_name_H-M   'P 1'
#
loop_
_entity.id
_entity.type
_entity.pdbx_description
1 polymer ?
#
loop_
_entity_poly.entity_id
_entity_poly.type
_entity_poly.pdbx_seq_one_letter_code
_entity_poly.pdbx_strand_id
1 'polypeptide(L)'
;MISKVYFYHLVRVKDSSYESPTLEPVLIVNEFPEVFPDDLPRVLPKREIDFGSDLLTDTQPISIPPYRMAPADLKELKEQLKDLLDKVFIRPSISPWSAPLLFVN
;
A
#
# COMPACT_ATOMS: atom_id res chain seq x y z
N MET A 1 4.59 -29.65 -5.31
CA MET A 1 4.35 -29.33 -3.90
C MET A 1 3.58 -28.03 -3.86
N ILE A 2 2.31 -28.05 -3.45
CA ILE A 2 1.46 -26.85 -3.46
C ILE A 2 1.59 -26.20 -2.09
N SER A 3 2.38 -25.14 -1.98
CA SER A 3 2.41 -24.30 -0.77
C SER A 3 1.17 -23.41 -0.78
N LYS A 4 0.22 -23.70 0.11
CA LYS A 4 -0.89 -22.79 0.41
C LYS A 4 -0.34 -21.64 1.25
N VAL A 5 -0.20 -20.46 0.64
CA VAL A 5 0.13 -19.23 1.36
C VAL A 5 -1.17 -18.69 1.95
N TYR A 6 -1.28 -18.74 3.27
CA TYR A 6 -2.40 -18.15 4.01
C TYR A 6 -2.08 -16.68 4.26
N PHE A 7 -2.84 -15.79 3.63
CA PHE A 7 -2.81 -14.36 3.94
C PHE A 7 -3.76 -14.11 5.12
N TYR A 8 -3.20 -13.82 6.29
CA TYR A 8 -3.99 -13.39 7.44
C TYR A 8 -4.19 -11.87 7.37
N HIS A 9 -5.43 -11.42 7.11
CA HIS A 9 -5.81 -10.04 7.34
C HIS A 9 -6.35 -9.91 8.78
N LEU A 10 -5.61 -9.24 9.66
CA LEU A 10 -6.14 -8.81 10.95
C LEU A 10 -7.06 -7.62 10.72
N VAL A 11 -8.37 -7.87 10.65
CA VAL A 11 -9.39 -6.81 10.67
C VAL A 11 -9.57 -6.37 12.12
N ARG A 12 -9.11 -5.16 12.44
CA ARG A 12 -9.39 -4.53 13.75
C ARG A 12 -10.81 -3.97 13.72
N VAL A 13 -11.76 -4.74 14.24
CA VAL A 13 -13.11 -4.24 14.58
C VAL A 13 -12.95 -3.28 15.76
N LYS A 14 -13.31 -2.01 15.57
CA LYS A 14 -13.42 -1.04 16.68
C LYS A 14 -14.82 -1.14 17.27
N ASP A 15 -14.98 -1.93 18.31
CA ASP A 15 -16.13 -1.80 19.20
C ASP A 15 -15.91 -0.58 20.12
N SER A 16 -16.92 0.28 20.22
CA SER A 16 -16.86 1.62 20.79
C SER A 16 -16.90 1.68 22.33
N SER A 17 -16.41 0.66 23.01
CA SER A 17 -16.20 0.68 24.46
C SER A 17 -15.29 -0.48 24.83
N TYR A 18 -14.51 -0.33 25.89
CA TYR A 18 -13.52 -1.25 26.45
C TYR A 18 -12.07 -0.87 26.13
N GLU A 19 -11.34 -0.59 27.21
CA GLU A 19 -9.91 -0.33 27.25
C GLU A 19 -9.17 -1.39 26.44
N SER A 20 -8.11 -0.97 25.76
CA SER A 20 -7.20 -1.89 25.08
C SER A 20 -6.78 -2.99 26.07
N PRO A 21 -7.16 -4.26 25.84
CA PRO A 21 -6.56 -5.34 26.61
C PRO A 21 -5.06 -5.23 26.35
N THR A 22 -4.26 -5.22 27.40
CA THR A 22 -2.80 -5.32 27.29
C THR A 22 -2.52 -6.64 26.59
N LEU A 23 -2.45 -6.60 25.26
CA LEU A 23 -2.10 -7.76 24.46
C LEU A 23 -0.70 -8.12 24.96
N GLU A 24 -0.57 -9.30 25.56
CA GLU A 24 0.74 -9.90 25.74
C GLU A 24 1.46 -9.71 24.41
N PRO A 25 2.68 -9.12 24.41
CA PRO A 25 3.36 -8.84 23.16
C PRO A 25 3.43 -10.16 22.42
N VAL A 26 2.75 -10.23 21.27
CA VAL A 26 2.69 -11.45 20.46
C VAL A 26 4.14 -11.80 20.21
N LEU A 27 4.65 -12.84 20.89
CA LEU A 27 6.09 -13.09 21.04
C LEU A 27 6.82 -13.08 19.68
N ILE A 28 6.09 -13.52 18.66
CA ILE A 28 6.49 -13.56 17.24
C ILE A 28 6.82 -12.16 16.68
N VAL A 29 6.07 -11.10 17.03
CA VAL A 29 6.35 -9.74 16.55
C VAL A 29 7.67 -9.21 17.11
N ASN A 30 7.92 -9.50 18.39
CA ASN A 30 9.19 -9.13 19.04
C ASN A 30 10.36 -10.00 18.57
N GLU A 31 10.10 -11.21 18.08
CA GLU A 31 11.10 -12.14 17.57
C GLU A 31 11.57 -11.75 16.15
N PHE A 32 10.72 -11.10 15.36
CA PHE A 32 11.02 -10.68 13.98
C PHE A 32 10.78 -9.18 13.74
N PRO A 33 11.51 -8.29 14.44
CA PRO A 33 11.34 -6.84 14.29
C PRO A 33 11.65 -6.35 12.86
N GLU A 34 12.49 -7.07 12.11
CA GLU A 34 12.79 -6.78 10.70
C GLU A 34 11.64 -7.11 9.73
N VAL A 35 10.74 -8.02 10.11
CA VAL A 35 9.55 -8.39 9.31
C VAL A 35 8.37 -7.48 9.63
N PHE A 36 8.32 -6.96 10.87
CA PHE A 36 7.26 -6.07 11.37
C PHE A 36 7.80 -4.70 11.80
N PRO A 37 8.49 -3.95 10.91
CA PRO A 37 8.91 -2.60 11.24
C PRO A 37 7.69 -1.67 11.36
N ASP A 38 7.80 -0.63 12.19
CA ASP A 38 6.76 0.40 12.34
C ASP A 38 6.46 1.12 11.01
N ASP A 39 7.48 1.25 10.16
CA ASP A 39 7.40 1.82 8.81
C ASP A 39 7.98 0.87 7.75
N LEU A 40 7.40 0.87 6.55
CA LEU A 40 7.86 0.04 5.45
C LEU A 40 9.30 0.40 5.02
N PRO A 41 10.16 -0.60 4.73
CA PRO A 41 11.51 -0.34 4.25
C PRO A 41 11.48 0.41 2.92
N ARG A 42 12.27 1.48 2.82
CA ARG A 42 12.37 2.35 1.63
C ARG A 42 12.74 1.59 0.35
N VAL A 43 13.49 0.49 0.51
CA VAL A 43 14.02 -0.31 -0.59
C VAL A 43 13.21 -1.60 -0.65
N LEU A 44 12.65 -1.89 -1.83
CA LEU A 44 12.05 -3.20 -2.07
C LEU A 44 13.12 -4.28 -1.81
N PRO A 45 12.81 -5.31 -1.00
CA PRO A 45 13.76 -6.40 -0.78
C PRO A 45 14.17 -6.98 -2.13
N LYS A 46 15.45 -7.36 -2.26
CA LYS A 46 15.93 -8.02 -3.49
C LYS A 46 15.11 -9.28 -3.70
N ARG A 47 14.33 -9.30 -4.79
CA ARG A 47 13.56 -10.47 -5.20
C ARG A 47 14.35 -11.17 -6.30
N GLU A 48 14.29 -12.50 -6.33
CA GLU A 48 14.90 -13.29 -7.41
C GLU A 48 14.18 -13.13 -8.75
N ILE A 49 12.96 -12.58 -8.72
CA ILE A 49 12.08 -12.41 -9.87
C ILE A 49 11.71 -10.93 -9.99
N ASP A 50 11.95 -10.38 -11.17
CA ASP A 50 11.44 -9.07 -11.56
C ASP A 50 9.95 -9.18 -11.91
N PHE A 51 9.13 -8.31 -11.34
CA PHE A 51 7.71 -8.23 -11.68
C PHE A 51 7.53 -7.42 -12.95
N GLY A 52 7.56 -8.11 -14.10
CA GLY A 52 7.07 -7.56 -15.37
C GLY A 52 5.54 -7.58 -15.42
N SER A 53 4.93 -6.49 -15.88
CA SER A 53 3.51 -6.49 -16.26
C SER A 53 3.41 -6.83 -17.74
N ASP A 54 3.18 -8.10 -18.06
CA ASP A 54 3.01 -8.53 -19.45
C ASP A 54 1.72 -7.93 -20.02
N LEU A 55 1.85 -7.30 -21.19
CA LEU A 55 0.71 -6.77 -21.96
C LEU A 55 0.37 -7.75 -23.08
N LEU A 56 -0.92 -7.93 -23.36
CA LEU A 56 -1.34 -8.61 -24.59
C LEU A 56 -0.92 -7.76 -25.80
N THR A 57 -0.61 -8.40 -26.92
CA THR A 57 -0.04 -7.79 -28.13
C THR A 57 -0.80 -6.55 -28.63
N ASP A 58 -2.11 -6.51 -28.44
CA ASP A 58 -2.98 -5.42 -28.93
C ASP A 58 -3.43 -4.45 -27.81
N THR A 59 -2.81 -4.52 -26.63
CA THR A 59 -3.20 -3.66 -25.50
C THR A 59 -2.74 -2.22 -25.73
N GLN A 60 -3.69 -1.31 -25.94
CA GLN A 60 -3.42 0.12 -26.02
C GLN A 60 -3.46 0.79 -24.64
N PRO A 61 -2.68 1.86 -24.43
CA PRO A 61 -2.70 2.60 -23.19
C PRO A 61 -4.06 3.27 -22.94
N ILE A 62 -4.52 3.19 -21.69
CA ILE A 62 -5.75 3.84 -21.23
C ILE A 62 -5.37 4.98 -20.29
N SER A 63 -5.90 6.18 -20.56
CA SER A 63 -5.72 7.35 -19.69
C SER A 63 -7.08 7.90 -19.28
N ILE A 64 -7.44 7.71 -18.01
CA ILE A 64 -8.68 8.20 -17.42
C ILE A 64 -8.34 9.42 -16.53
N PRO A 65 -9.12 10.53 -16.64
CA PRO A 65 -8.91 11.70 -15.77
C PRO A 65 -9.27 11.38 -14.30
N PRO A 66 -8.61 12.01 -13.32
CA PRO A 66 -8.98 11.85 -11.91
C PRO A 66 -10.41 12.30 -11.62
N TYR A 67 -11.05 11.67 -10.63
CA TYR A 67 -12.36 12.09 -10.16
C TYR A 67 -12.31 13.47 -9.49
N ARG A 68 -13.45 14.17 -9.51
CA ARG A 68 -13.60 15.42 -8.75
C ARG A 68 -13.61 15.10 -7.26
N MET A 69 -12.79 15.82 -6.50
CA MET A 69 -12.59 15.64 -5.07
C MET A 69 -12.93 16.93 -4.32
N ALA A 70 -13.36 16.82 -3.07
CA ALA A 70 -13.59 17.99 -2.23
C ALA A 70 -12.25 18.66 -1.86
N PRO A 71 -12.26 19.93 -1.43
CA PRO A 71 -11.03 20.61 -1.00
C PRO A 71 -10.28 19.90 0.14
N ALA A 72 -11.01 19.21 1.04
CA ALA A 72 -10.41 18.44 2.13
C ALA A 72 -9.66 17.20 1.60
N ASP A 73 -10.30 16.42 0.72
CA ASP A 73 -9.69 15.24 0.09
C ASP A 73 -8.45 15.63 -0.74
N LEU A 74 -8.52 16.76 -1.46
CA LEU A 74 -7.37 17.26 -2.22
C LEU A 74 -6.19 17.67 -1.31
N LYS A 75 -6.46 18.12 -0.09
CA LYS A 75 -5.42 18.44 0.90
C LYS A 75 -4.78 17.14 1.40
N GLU A 76 -5.59 16.17 1.79
CA GLU A 76 -5.12 14.84 2.22
C GLU A 76 -4.30 14.16 1.11
N LEU A 77 -4.76 14.23 -0.14
CA LEU A 77 -4.07 13.65 -1.28
C LEU A 77 -2.66 14.21 -1.45
N LYS A 78 -2.51 15.52 -1.29
CA LYS A 78 -1.20 16.16 -1.39
C LYS A 78 -0.27 15.74 -0.26
N GLU A 79 -0.79 15.60 0.94
CA GLU A 79 -0.02 15.14 2.11
C GLU A 79 0.45 13.69 1.93
N GLN A 80 -0.43 12.79 1.48
CA GLN A 80 -0.09 11.40 1.18
C GLN A 80 0.90 11.27 0.02
N LEU A 81 0.70 12.00 -1.08
CA LEU A 81 1.63 11.97 -2.21
C LEU A 81 3.03 12.46 -1.81
N LYS A 82 3.10 13.47 -0.95
CA LYS A 82 4.39 13.95 -0.43
C LYS A 82 5.09 12.88 0.40
N ASP A 83 4.39 12.23 1.33
CA ASP A 83 4.95 11.14 2.13
C ASP A 83 5.48 10.00 1.24
N LEU A 84 4.71 9.60 0.22
CA LEU A 84 5.12 8.54 -0.71
C LEU A 84 6.33 8.93 -1.59
N LEU A 85 6.45 10.20 -1.97
CA LEU A 85 7.61 10.72 -2.69
C LEU A 85 8.85 10.76 -1.81
N ASP A 86 8.71 11.24 -0.57
CA ASP A 86 9.79 11.31 0.41
C ASP A 86 10.32 9.89 0.74
N LYS A 87 9.39 8.92 0.83
CA LYS A 87 9.68 7.48 0.95
C LYS A 87 10.17 6.81 -0.33
N VAL A 88 10.20 7.51 -1.47
CA VAL A 88 10.65 6.98 -2.79
C VAL A 88 9.85 5.75 -3.24
N PHE A 89 8.62 5.61 -2.75
CA PHE A 89 7.71 4.56 -3.22
C PHE A 89 7.13 4.90 -4.59
N ILE A 90 7.02 6.20 -4.90
CA ILE A 90 6.57 6.70 -6.20
C ILE A 90 7.56 7.72 -6.76
N ARG A 91 7.43 8.00 -8.06
CA ARG A 91 8.17 9.07 -8.74
C ARG A 91 7.28 9.73 -9.80
N PRO A 92 7.52 11.01 -10.15
CA PRO A 92 6.88 11.61 -11.31
C PRO A 92 7.15 10.79 -12.57
N SER A 93 6.14 10.64 -13.42
CA SER A 93 6.26 9.92 -14.70
C SER A 93 5.43 10.59 -15.78
N ILE A 94 5.81 10.36 -17.04
CA ILE A 94 5.05 10.76 -18.23
C ILE A 94 4.56 9.47 -18.89
N SER A 95 3.60 8.82 -18.24
CA SER A 95 3.03 7.55 -18.70
C SER A 95 1.86 7.80 -19.65
N PRO A 96 1.73 7.04 -20.76
CA PRO A 96 0.52 7.05 -21.56
C PRO A 96 -0.66 6.37 -20.83
N TRP A 97 -0.37 5.61 -19.75
CA TRP A 97 -1.34 4.97 -18.88
C TRP A 97 -1.67 5.88 -17.69
N SER A 98 -2.96 6.05 -17.39
CA SER A 98 -3.44 6.74 -16.19
C SER A 98 -4.69 6.06 -15.66
N ALA A 99 -4.67 5.73 -14.37
CA ALA A 99 -5.82 5.21 -13.62
C ALA A 99 -6.36 6.29 -12.68
N PRO A 100 -7.70 6.39 -12.51
CA PRO A 100 -8.27 7.36 -11.60
C PRO A 100 -8.01 6.97 -10.13
N LEU A 101 -7.87 7.97 -9.27
CA LEU A 101 -7.68 7.80 -7.83
C LEU A 101 -9.00 7.97 -7.07
N LEU A 102 -9.19 7.18 -6.02
CA LEU A 102 -10.35 7.23 -5.11
C LEU A 102 -9.88 7.22 -3.65
N PHE A 103 -10.55 7.98 -2.80
CA PHE A 103 -10.38 7.91 -1.35
C PHE A 103 -11.29 6.83 -0.75
N VAL A 104 -10.77 6.13 0.26
CA VAL A 104 -11.53 5.21 1.10
C VAL A 104 -11.61 5.85 2.49
N ASN A 105 -12.83 6.14 2.93
CA ASN A 105 -13.13 6.71 4.25
C ASN A 105 -13.47 5.61 5.27
#